data_AF-A0A950NCL1-F1
#
_entry.id   AF-A0A950NCL1-F1
#
_cell.length_a   1.000
_cell.length_b   1.000
_cell.length_c   1.000
_cell.angle_alpha   90.00
_cell.angle_beta   90.00
_cell.angle_gamma   90.00
#
_symmetry.space_group_name_H-M   'P 1'
#
loop_
_entity.id
_entity.type
_entity.pdbx_description
1 polymer ?
#
loop_
_entity_poly.entity_id
_entity_poly.type
_entity_poly.pdbx_seq_one_letter_code
_entity_poly.pdbx_strand_id
1 'polypeptide(L)'
;MHEDELMRLTNHHASAAPAIERRPGRYLGYFENRFGEQLVFVHDDGERDAMVFLGDVDWEPRRVSDVGGLPDAGDLILNEEERAFVMACWIATARRREHAQPGRSAA
;
A
#
# COMPACT_ATOMS: atom_id res chain seq x y z
N MET A 1 -18.13 23.73 4.54
CA MET A 1 -17.80 22.50 5.29
C MET A 1 -18.52 21.39 4.56
N HIS A 2 -17.80 20.48 3.91
CA HIS A 2 -18.41 19.38 3.16
C HIS A 2 -18.74 18.27 4.17
N GLU A 3 -20.00 17.86 4.23
CA GLU A 3 -20.53 16.93 5.24
C GLU A 3 -20.16 15.45 4.99
N ASP A 4 -19.16 15.16 4.14
CA ASP A 4 -18.74 13.80 3.73
C ASP A 4 -17.19 13.61 3.69
N GLU A 5 -16.45 14.08 4.70
CA GLU A 5 -14.98 13.87 4.79
C GLU A 5 -14.64 12.50 5.41
N LEU A 6 -13.94 11.63 4.67
CA LEU A 6 -13.55 10.31 5.19
C LEU A 6 -12.32 10.38 6.12
N MET A 7 -11.24 11.04 5.70
CA MET A 7 -10.06 11.34 6.52
C MET A 7 -9.19 12.41 5.85
N ARG A 8 -8.61 13.32 6.65
CA ARG A 8 -7.62 14.33 6.23
C ARG A 8 -6.30 14.12 6.95
N LEU A 9 -5.22 14.02 6.18
CA LEU A 9 -3.87 13.75 6.65
C LEU A 9 -2.94 14.89 6.22
N THR A 10 -1.94 15.17 7.05
CA THR A 10 -0.87 16.12 6.73
C THR A 10 0.40 15.33 6.45
N ASN A 11 1.26 15.79 5.55
CA ASN A 11 2.61 15.23 5.39
C ASN A 11 3.53 15.90 6.42
N HIS A 12 4.23 15.10 7.21
CA HIS A 12 5.16 15.59 8.24
C HIS A 12 6.63 15.47 7.80
N HIS A 13 6.88 14.88 6.63
CA HIS A 13 8.22 14.68 6.07
C HIS A 13 8.67 15.88 5.24
N ALA A 14 9.98 16.08 5.14
CA ALA A 14 10.57 17.20 4.40
C ALA A 14 10.29 17.09 2.89
N SER A 15 10.32 15.86 2.37
CA SER A 15 10.01 15.56 0.98
C SER A 15 8.52 15.67 0.70
N ALA A 16 8.17 16.20 -0.47
CA ALA A 16 6.78 16.41 -0.85
C ALA A 16 6.07 15.05 -1.05
N ALA A 17 4.98 14.84 -0.32
CA ALA A 17 4.16 13.65 -0.50
C ALA A 17 3.52 13.61 -1.91
N PRO A 18 3.42 12.42 -2.54
CA PRO A 18 2.84 12.26 -3.85
C PRO A 18 1.32 12.48 -3.80
N ALA A 19 0.77 13.01 -4.89
CA ALA A 19 -0.67 13.07 -5.09
C ALA A 19 -1.19 11.67 -5.44
N ILE A 20 -1.75 10.96 -4.45
CA ILE A 20 -2.35 9.64 -4.65
C ILE A 20 -3.86 9.80 -4.90
N GLU A 21 -4.26 9.69 -6.16
CA GLU A 21 -5.65 9.80 -6.56
C GLU A 21 -6.48 8.61 -6.06
N ARG A 22 -7.61 8.90 -5.41
CA ARG A 22 -8.66 7.93 -5.11
C ARG A 22 -9.54 7.73 -6.33
N ARG A 23 -9.72 6.47 -6.74
CA ARG A 23 -10.58 6.09 -7.87
C ARG A 23 -11.24 4.72 -7.63
N PRO A 24 -12.35 4.39 -8.31
CA PRO A 24 -12.94 3.05 -8.27
C PRO A 24 -11.90 1.97 -8.60
N GLY A 25 -11.91 0.87 -7.84
CA GLY A 25 -10.96 -0.23 -8.02
C GLY A 25 -9.58 -0.02 -7.40
N ARG A 26 -9.28 1.17 -6.84
CA ARG A 26 -8.03 1.40 -6.11
C ARG A 26 -8.23 1.21 -4.61
N TYR A 27 -7.49 0.28 -4.03
CA TYR A 27 -7.29 0.16 -2.59
C TYR A 27 -6.21 1.12 -2.12
N LEU A 28 -6.50 1.86 -1.04
CA LEU A 28 -5.56 2.73 -0.35
C LEU A 28 -5.54 2.33 1.13
N GLY A 29 -4.36 1.99 1.64
CA GLY A 29 -4.10 1.86 3.07
C GLY A 29 -3.17 2.98 3.52
N TYR A 30 -3.50 3.65 4.62
CA TYR A 30 -2.61 4.60 5.28
C TYR A 30 -2.20 4.06 6.65
N PHE A 31 -0.94 4.30 7.02
CA PHE A 31 -0.36 3.94 8.30
C PHE A 31 0.56 5.04 8.79
N GLU A 32 0.57 5.23 10.11
CA GLU A 32 1.54 6.05 10.81
C GLU A 32 1.99 5.28 12.05
N ASN A 33 3.31 5.12 12.23
CA ASN A 33 3.85 4.41 13.38
C ASN A 33 4.06 5.35 14.59
N ARG A 34 4.56 4.79 15.71
CA ARG A 34 4.83 5.55 16.94
C ARG A 34 5.88 6.66 16.81
N PHE A 35 6.65 6.67 15.72
CA PHE A 35 7.67 7.68 15.43
C PHE A 35 7.16 8.78 14.48
N GLY A 36 5.92 8.67 14.00
CA GLY A 36 5.34 9.60 13.01
C GLY A 36 5.77 9.30 11.56
N GLU A 37 6.38 8.13 11.31
CA GLU A 37 6.70 7.70 9.95
C GLU A 37 5.41 7.29 9.24
N GLN A 38 5.21 7.82 8.04
CA GLN A 38 3.97 7.69 7.29
C GLN A 38 4.19 6.72 6.12
N LEU A 39 3.26 5.79 5.92
CA LEU A 39 3.30 4.81 4.83
C LEU A 39 1.94 4.73 4.14
N VAL A 40 1.94 4.75 2.82
CA VAL A 40 0.75 4.52 1.99
C VAL A 40 0.93 3.27 1.16
N PHE A 41 0.01 2.31 1.29
CA PHE A 41 -0.11 1.14 0.43
C PHE A 41 -1.17 1.39 -0.64
N VAL A 42 -0.82 1.15 -1.90
CA VAL A 42 -1.69 1.35 -3.06
C VAL A 42 -1.76 0.06 -3.87
N HIS A 43 -2.97 -0.39 -4.18
CA HIS A 43 -3.20 -1.52 -5.08
C HIS A 43 -4.39 -1.23 -5.98
N ASP A 44 -4.23 -1.46 -7.28
CA ASP A 44 -5.32 -1.35 -8.26
C ASP A 44 -5.87 -2.75 -8.57
N ASP A 45 -7.20 -2.88 -8.67
CA ASP A 45 -7.87 -4.15 -8.97
C ASP A 45 -7.33 -4.76 -10.28
N GLY A 46 -7.02 -6.06 -10.25
CA GLY A 46 -6.43 -6.75 -11.40
C GLY A 46 -4.93 -6.56 -11.58
N GLU A 47 -4.26 -5.77 -10.74
CA GLU A 47 -2.80 -5.74 -10.68
C GLU A 47 -2.27 -6.89 -9.81
N ARG A 48 -1.12 -7.45 -10.19
CA ARG A 48 -0.45 -8.52 -9.41
C ARG A 48 0.35 -7.95 -8.25
N ASP A 49 0.97 -6.81 -8.47
CA ASP A 49 1.85 -6.14 -7.52
C ASP A 49 1.11 -4.95 -6.89
N ALA A 50 1.52 -4.58 -5.69
CA ALA A 50 1.12 -3.33 -5.06
C ALA A 50 2.29 -2.34 -5.04
N MET A 51 2.01 -1.11 -4.64
CA MET A 51 3.02 -0.08 -4.41
C MET A 51 2.94 0.39 -2.95
N VAL A 52 4.09 0.67 -2.34
CA VAL A 52 4.18 1.39 -1.07
C VAL A 52 4.98 2.67 -1.24
N PHE A 53 4.59 3.68 -0.48
CA PHE A 53 5.24 4.99 -0.42
C PHE A 53 5.50 5.29 1.05
N LEU A 54 6.74 5.55 1.43
CA LEU A 54 7.11 5.86 2.82
C LEU A 54 7.72 7.25 2.88
N GLY A 55 7.37 8.02 3.91
CA GLY A 55 7.82 9.40 4.01
C GLY A 55 9.32 9.55 4.29
N ASP A 56 9.92 8.58 4.97
CA ASP A 56 11.34 8.52 5.32
C ASP A 56 12.24 8.07 4.16
N VAL A 57 11.65 7.55 3.08
CA VAL A 57 12.33 7.22 1.81
C VAL A 57 11.86 8.13 0.67
N ASP A 58 11.66 9.41 1.00
CA ASP A 58 11.30 10.47 0.06
C ASP A 58 10.01 10.25 -0.73
N TRP A 59 9.14 9.37 -0.21
CA TRP A 59 7.93 8.93 -0.90
C TRP A 59 8.18 8.28 -2.26
N GLU A 60 9.38 7.75 -2.52
CA GLU A 60 9.66 7.04 -3.76
C GLU A 60 8.82 5.74 -3.85
N PRO A 61 8.16 5.47 -4.99
CA PRO A 61 7.31 4.31 -5.13
C PRO A 61 8.12 3.01 -5.07
N ARG A 62 7.81 2.14 -4.10
CA ARG A 62 8.41 0.81 -3.98
C ARG A 62 7.40 -0.27 -4.31
N ARG A 63 7.80 -1.22 -5.15
CA ARG A 63 6.93 -2.35 -5.54
C ARG A 63 6.86 -3.36 -4.40
N VAL A 64 5.65 -3.87 -4.15
CA VAL A 64 5.39 -5.03 -3.30
C VAL A 64 4.86 -6.17 -4.16
N SER A 65 5.63 -7.23 -4.29
CA SER A 65 5.33 -8.41 -5.11
C SER A 65 5.05 -9.65 -4.26
N ASP A 66 4.50 -10.69 -4.87
CA ASP A 66 4.31 -12.00 -4.25
C ASP A 66 5.59 -12.84 -4.33
N VAL A 67 6.16 -13.20 -3.18
CA VAL A 67 7.23 -14.21 -3.07
C VAL A 67 6.77 -15.31 -2.12
N GLY A 68 6.27 -16.41 -2.69
CA GLY A 68 5.85 -17.59 -1.91
C GLY A 68 4.57 -17.38 -1.10
N GLY A 69 3.66 -16.53 -1.56
CA GLY A 69 2.41 -16.17 -0.89
C GLY A 69 2.54 -15.02 0.11
N LEU A 70 3.74 -14.44 0.25
CA LEU A 70 4.03 -13.34 1.17
C LEU A 70 4.41 -12.07 0.38
N PRO A 71 4.03 -10.88 0.87
CA PRO A 71 4.47 -9.62 0.29
C PRO A 71 5.97 -9.43 0.49
N ASP A 72 6.65 -9.13 -0.60
CA ASP A 72 8.06 -8.76 -0.64
C ASP A 72 8.23 -7.37 -1.23
N ALA A 73 8.91 -6.49 -0.50
CA ALA A 73 9.18 -5.10 -0.90
C ALA A 73 10.62 -4.89 -1.40
N GLY A 74 11.30 -5.96 -1.82
CA GLY A 74 12.68 -5.92 -2.32
C GLY A 74 13.69 -5.46 -1.25
N ASP A 75 14.46 -4.43 -1.59
CA ASP A 75 15.51 -3.86 -0.74
C ASP A 75 14.98 -2.85 0.30
N LEU A 76 13.66 -2.60 0.33
CA LEU A 76 13.05 -1.70 1.28
C LEU A 76 13.14 -2.28 2.71
N ILE A 77 13.81 -1.53 3.58
CA ILE A 77 13.89 -1.86 5.01
C ILE A 77 12.58 -1.44 5.66
N LEU A 78 11.84 -2.42 6.17
CA LEU A 78 10.62 -2.22 6.95
C LEU A 78 10.83 -2.67 8.39
N ASN A 79 10.46 -1.82 9.35
CA ASN A 79 10.34 -2.20 10.75
C ASN A 79 9.18 -3.18 10.97
N GLU A 80 8.98 -3.62 12.22
CA GLU A 80 7.97 -4.62 12.56
C GLU A 80 6.55 -4.10 12.27
N GLU A 81 6.26 -2.86 12.66
CA GLU A 81 4.95 -2.25 12.52
C GLU A 81 4.57 -2.01 11.04
N GLU A 82 5.51 -1.51 10.23
CA GLU A 82 5.33 -1.31 8.79
C GLU A 82 5.13 -2.64 8.06
N ARG A 83 5.91 -3.67 8.41
CA ARG A 83 5.78 -4.99 7.82
C ARG A 83 4.43 -5.61 8.15
N ALA A 84 3.96 -5.46 9.40
CA ALA A 84 2.64 -5.90 9.80
C ALA A 84 1.54 -5.16 9.02
N PHE A 85 1.68 -3.86 8.81
CA PHE A 85 0.73 -3.07 8.03
C PHE A 85 0.70 -3.48 6.55
N VAL A 86 1.87 -3.63 5.90
CA VAL A 86 1.99 -4.11 4.52
C VAL A 86 1.38 -5.50 4.38
N MET A 87 1.62 -6.40 5.34
CA MET A 87 0.99 -7.72 5.38
C MET A 87 -0.53 -7.65 5.47
N ALA A 88 -1.07 -6.81 6.35
CA ALA A 88 -2.51 -6.63 6.51
C ALA A 88 -3.15 -6.11 5.21
N CYS A 89 -2.55 -5.11 4.57
CA CYS A 89 -3.00 -4.58 3.29
C CYS A 89 -2.89 -5.63 2.17
N TRP A 90 -1.82 -6.41 2.16
CA TRP A 90 -1.62 -7.51 1.22
C TRP A 90 -2.76 -8.53 1.35
N ILE A 91 -3.07 -8.98 2.57
CA ILE A 91 -4.19 -9.90 2.83
C ILE A 91 -5.52 -9.29 2.38
N ALA A 92 -5.78 -8.01 2.72
CA ALA A 92 -7.02 -7.31 2.36
C ALA A 92 -7.24 -7.18 0.85
N THR A 93 -6.16 -7.22 0.07
CA THR A 93 -6.18 -7.07 -1.40
C THR A 93 -6.04 -8.42 -2.14
N ALA A 94 -6.02 -9.55 -1.44
CA ALA A 94 -5.82 -10.88 -2.05
C ALA A 94 -6.82 -11.19 -3.17
N ARG A 95 -8.13 -11.05 -2.94
CA ARG A 95 -9.17 -11.29 -3.96
C ARG A 95 -9.07 -10.34 -5.16
N ARG A 96 -8.54 -9.14 -4.95
CA ARG A 96 -8.35 -8.14 -6.02
C ARG A 96 -7.21 -8.55 -6.96
N ARG A 97 -6.23 -9.31 -6.44
CA ARG A 97 -5.12 -9.90 -7.22
C ARG A 97 -5.53 -11.19 -7.94
N GLU A 98 -6.49 -11.96 -7.43
CA GLU A 98 -6.95 -13.20 -8.09
C GLU A 98 -7.49 -12.95 -9.51
N HIS A 99 -8.19 -11.82 -9.72
CA HIS A 99 -8.67 -11.42 -11.05
C HIS A 99 -7.54 -11.03 -12.03
N ALA A 100 -6.32 -10.78 -11.54
CA ALA A 100 -5.12 -10.51 -12.35
C ALA A 100 -4.50 -11.77 -12.99
N GLN A 101 -4.91 -12.95 -12.51
CA GLN A 101 -4.37 -14.24 -12.92
C GLN A 101 -5.44 -15.04 -13.67
N PRO A 102 -5.57 -14.85 -15.00
CA PRO A 102 -6.32 -15.78 -15.81
C PRO A 102 -5.55 -17.11 -15.84
N GLY A 103 -5.95 -18.09 -15.01
CA GLY A 103 -5.39 -19.44 -15.12
C GLY A 103 -5.36 -20.35 -13.89
N ARG A 104 -5.77 -19.96 -12.68
CA ARG A 104 -6.01 -20.95 -11.61
C ARG A 104 -7.48 -21.33 -11.59
N SER A 105 -7.85 -22.22 -12.51
CA SER A 105 -8.98 -23.13 -12.26
C SER A 105 -8.73 -23.84 -10.94
N ALA A 106 -9.79 -23.92 -10.14
CA ALA A 106 -9.85 -24.72 -8.92
C ALA A 106 -9.25 -26.11 -9.16
N ALA A 107 -8.32 -26.48 -8.30
CA ALA A 107 -7.89 -27.84 -8.06
C ALA A 107 -8.16 -28.15 -6.59
#